data_AF-A0A7W6DFU3-F1
#
_entry.id   AF-A0A7W6DFU3-F1
#
_cell.length_a   1.000
_cell.length_b   1.000
_cell.length_c   1.000
_cell.angle_alpha   90.00
_cell.angle_beta   90.00
_cell.angle_gamma   90.00
#
_symmetry.space_group_name_H-M   'P 1'
#
loop_
_entity.id
_entity.type
_entity.pdbx_description
1 polymer ?
#
loop_
_entity_poly.entity_id
_entity_poly.type
_entity_poly.pdbx_seq_one_letter_code
_entity_poly.pdbx_strand_id
1 'polypeptide(L)'
;MSDLTAVIGHFPAHELTIRRLYANAPDFRVLCEDYEAARRALEHWCSDGIKAEDFQRLLAEIEDEISEALQNSFNRIRRNPET
;
A
#
# COMPACT_ATOMS: atom_id res chain seq x y z
N MET A 1 -0.29 15.63 1.87
CA MET A 1 -1.61 14.98 1.82
C MET A 1 -1.32 13.60 1.27
N SER A 2 -1.46 12.57 2.10
CA SER A 2 -1.15 11.20 1.72
C SER A 2 -2.16 10.76 0.67
N ASP A 3 -1.71 10.58 -0.57
CA ASP A 3 -2.58 10.22 -1.70
C ASP A 3 -2.89 8.72 -1.61
N LEU A 4 -3.76 8.36 -0.65
CA LEU A 4 -4.43 7.06 -0.57
C LEU A 4 -4.99 6.61 -1.93
N THR A 5 -5.30 7.59 -2.78
CA THR A 5 -5.67 7.50 -4.18
C THR A 5 -4.70 6.67 -5.02
N ALA A 6 -3.38 6.78 -4.78
CA ALA A 6 -2.37 5.98 -5.50
C ALA A 6 -2.47 4.49 -5.15
N VAL A 7 -2.63 4.18 -3.87
CA VAL A 7 -2.83 2.80 -3.39
C VAL A 7 -4.16 2.24 -3.90
N ILE A 8 -5.25 3.02 -3.85
CA ILE A 8 -6.56 2.61 -4.40
C ILE A 8 -6.48 2.38 -5.91
N GLY A 9 -5.74 3.22 -6.65
CA GLY A 9 -5.53 3.05 -8.08
C GLY A 9 -4.81 1.75 -8.43
N HIS A 10 -3.87 1.32 -7.57
CA HIS A 10 -3.15 0.05 -7.74
C HIS A 10 -3.99 -1.16 -7.32
N PHE A 11 -4.83 -1.01 -6.28
CA PHE A 11 -5.67 -2.08 -5.72
C PHE A 11 -7.17 -1.74 -5.75
N PRO A 12 -7.77 -1.50 -6.94
CA PRO A 12 -9.14 -0.98 -7.02
C PRO A 12 -10.19 -1.96 -6.46
N ALA A 13 -9.95 -3.26 -6.57
CA ALA A 13 -10.82 -4.30 -6.02
C ALA A 13 -10.92 -4.28 -4.48
N HIS A 14 -9.99 -3.59 -3.81
CA HIS A 14 -9.89 -3.56 -2.35
C HIS A 14 -10.16 -2.17 -1.76
N GLU A 15 -10.69 -1.23 -2.54
CA GLU A 15 -10.89 0.17 -2.14
C GLU A 15 -11.56 0.34 -0.76
N LEU A 16 -12.68 -0.36 -0.51
CA LEU A 16 -13.39 -0.28 0.78
C LEU A 16 -12.53 -0.78 1.94
N THR A 17 -11.76 -1.85 1.74
CA THR A 17 -10.86 -2.41 2.75
C THR A 17 -9.69 -1.46 3.00
N ILE A 18 -9.11 -0.89 1.96
CA ILE A 18 -8.03 0.12 2.04
C ILE A 18 -8.49 1.33 2.82
N ARG A 19 -9.65 1.91 2.49
CA ARG A 19 -10.22 3.05 3.23
C ARG A 19 -10.47 2.73 4.70
N ARG A 20 -10.94 1.52 5.01
CA ARG A 20 -11.16 1.07 6.40
C ARG A 20 -9.84 0.90 7.15
N LEU A 21 -8.84 0.25 6.56
CA LEU A 21 -7.52 0.08 7.17
C LEU A 21 -6.87 1.45 7.40
N TYR A 22 -6.91 2.33 6.41
CA TYR A 22 -6.36 3.68 6.52
C TYR A 22 -7.01 4.54 7.62
N ALA A 23 -8.27 4.29 7.94
CA ALA A 23 -8.99 4.98 9.02
C ALA A 23 -8.69 4.39 10.41
N ASN A 24 -8.44 3.08 10.50
CA ASN A 24 -8.42 2.34 11.78
C ASN A 24 -7.05 1.77 12.16
N ALA A 25 -6.08 1.73 11.24
CA ALA A 25 -4.75 1.18 11.45
C ALA A 25 -3.68 2.26 11.13
N PRO A 26 -3.09 2.88 12.17
CA PRO A 26 -2.02 3.87 12.00
C PRO A 26 -0.84 3.34 11.19
N ASP A 27 -0.44 2.09 11.43
CA ASP A 27 0.68 1.45 10.73
C ASP A 27 0.41 1.34 9.23
N PHE A 28 -0.84 1.03 8.85
CA PHE A 28 -1.24 0.99 7.44
C PHE A 28 -1.23 2.38 6.79
N ARG A 29 -1.51 3.44 7.56
CA ARG A 29 -1.40 4.82 7.05
C ARG A 29 0.05 5.17 6.76
N VAL A 30 0.98 4.80 7.64
CA VAL A 30 2.43 4.98 7.41
C VAL A 30 2.86 4.21 6.16
N LEU A 31 2.42 2.96 6.00
CA LEU A 31 2.71 2.17 4.81
C LEU A 31 2.21 2.82 3.50
N CYS A 32 1.02 3.43 3.53
CA CYS A 32 0.49 4.18 2.38
C CYS A 32 1.33 5.44 2.08
N GLU A 33 1.86 6.10 3.10
CA GLU A 33 2.75 7.26 2.95
C GLU A 33 4.11 6.86 2.38
N ASP A 34 4.66 5.73 2.83
CA ASP A 34 5.91 5.16 2.31
C ASP A 34 5.77 4.75 0.84
N TYR A 35 4.64 4.14 0.47
CA TYR A 35 4.32 3.83 -0.93
C TYR A 35 4.36 5.07 -1.81
N GLU A 36 3.71 6.16 -1.36
CA GLU A 36 3.65 7.40 -2.12
C GLU A 36 5.03 8.06 -2.24
N ALA A 37 5.80 8.06 -1.15
CA ALA A 37 7.16 8.59 -1.14
C ALA A 37 8.08 7.82 -2.10
N ALA A 38 8.03 6.49 -2.08
CA ALA A 38 8.78 5.63 -3.00
C ALA A 38 8.36 5.85 -4.46
N ARG A 39 7.06 6.00 -4.73
CA ARG A 39 6.52 6.28 -6.08
C ARG A 39 7.02 7.62 -6.62
N ARG A 40 6.98 8.68 -5.81
CA ARG A 40 7.50 10.00 -6.17
C ARG A 40 9.01 9.98 -6.36
N ALA A 41 9.73 9.23 -5.53
CA ALA A 41 11.17 9.05 -5.69
C ALA A 41 11.50 8.32 -6.99
N LEU A 42 10.76 7.27 -7.36
CA LEU A 42 10.92 6.60 -8.63
C LEU A 42 10.67 7.54 -9.83
N GLU A 43 9.58 8.32 -9.79
CA GLU A 43 9.30 9.33 -10.82
C GLU A 43 10.44 10.36 -10.94
N HIS A 44 11.02 10.77 -9.82
CA HIS A 44 12.14 11.72 -9.79
C HIS A 44 13.46 11.13 -10.30
N TRP A 45 13.78 9.89 -9.91
CA TRP A 45 15.03 9.21 -10.24
C TRP A 45 14.92 8.31 -11.47
N CYS A 46 13.83 8.39 -12.24
CA CYS A 46 13.58 7.57 -13.43
C CYS A 46 14.70 7.67 -14.49
N SER A 47 15.45 8.78 -14.53
CA SER A 47 16.60 8.95 -15.43
C SER A 47 17.90 8.33 -14.91
N ASP A 48 17.97 7.97 -13.63
CA ASP A 48 19.11 7.28 -13.00
C ASP A 48 18.75 5.80 -12.88
N GLY A 49 19.26 4.99 -13.82
CA GLY A 49 18.86 3.58 -13.96
C GLY A 49 19.08 2.74 -12.71
N ILE A 50 20.11 3.04 -11.90
CA ILE A 50 20.39 2.29 -10.67
C ILE A 50 19.39 2.66 -9.58
N LYS A 51 19.17 3.96 -9.37
CA LYS A 51 18.21 4.42 -8.37
C LYS A 51 16.78 4.05 -8.74
N ALA A 52 16.43 4.11 -10.03
CA ALA A 52 15.14 3.67 -10.51
C ALA A 52 14.90 2.19 -10.18
N GLU A 53 15.88 1.32 -10.40
CA GLU A 53 15.79 -0.10 -10.06
C GLU A 53 15.62 -0.32 -8.55
N ASP A 54 16.37 0.42 -7.72
CA ASP A 54 16.25 0.34 -6.25
C ASP A 54 14.86 0.78 -5.76
N PHE A 55 14.33 1.90 -6.27
CA PHE A 55 12.98 2.36 -5.90
C PHE A 55 11.88 1.46 -6.46
N GLN A 56 12.10 0.79 -7.60
CA GLN A 56 11.19 -0.23 -8.12
C GLN A 56 11.14 -1.45 -7.20
N ARG A 57 12.28 -1.92 -6.69
CA ARG A 57 12.32 -3.01 -5.69
C ARG A 57 11.60 -2.61 -4.41
N LEU A 58 11.89 -1.42 -3.89
CA LEU A 58 11.24 -0.90 -2.69
C LEU A 58 9.71 -0.81 -2.87
N LEU A 59 9.24 -0.33 -4.03
CA LEU A 59 7.80 -0.31 -4.33
C LEU A 59 7.20 -1.71 -4.33
N ALA A 60 7.88 -2.69 -4.91
CA ALA A 60 7.39 -4.06 -4.94
C ALA A 60 7.31 -4.67 -3.53
N GLU A 61 8.27 -4.38 -2.64
CA GLU A 61 8.23 -4.80 -1.24
C GLU A 61 7.03 -4.18 -0.51
N ILE A 62 6.81 -2.87 -0.68
CA ILE A 62 5.67 -2.17 -0.08
C ILE A 62 4.33 -2.69 -0.64
N GLU A 63 4.25 -3.00 -1.93
CA GLU A 63 3.06 -3.57 -2.56
C GLU A 63 2.72 -4.97 -2.01
N ASP A 64 3.73 -5.77 -1.69
CA ASP A 64 3.55 -7.07 -1.05
C ASP A 64 3.03 -6.91 0.38
N GLU A 65 3.60 -5.99 1.17
CA GLU A 65 3.12 -5.68 2.52
C GLU A 65 1.67 -5.16 2.52
N ILE A 66 1.31 -4.30 1.56
CA ILE A 66 -0.08 -3.83 1.38
C ILE A 66 -0.99 -5.01 1.04
N SER A 67 -0.55 -5.89 0.13
CA SER A 67 -1.32 -7.08 -0.26
C SER A 67 -1.54 -8.02 0.92
N GLU A 68 -0.52 -8.28 1.73
CA GLU A 68 -0.63 -9.06 2.96
C GLU A 68 -1.57 -8.40 3.97
N ALA A 69 -1.47 -7.09 4.18
CA ALA A 69 -2.37 -6.36 5.07
C ALA A 69 -3.83 -6.48 4.63
N LEU A 70 -4.08 -6.41 3.32
CA LEU A 70 -5.42 -6.60 2.75
C LEU A 70 -5.92 -8.03 2.97
N GLN A 71 -5.11 -9.05 2.68
CA GLN A 71 -5.48 -10.45 2.89
C GLN A 71 -5.73 -10.77 4.37
N ASN A 72 -4.89 -10.24 5.27
CA ASN A 72 -5.04 -10.39 6.72
C ASN A 72 -6.32 -9.72 7.24
N SER A 73 -6.66 -8.54 6.71
CA SER A 73 -7.93 -7.87 6.99
C SER A 73 -9.14 -8.72 6.56
N PHE A 74 -9.08 -9.33 5.36
CA PHE A 74 -10.10 -10.29 4.91
C PHE A 74 -10.19 -11.54 5.79
N ASN A 75 -9.05 -12.08 6.22
CA ASN A 75 -9.02 -13.26 7.09
C ASN A 75 -9.64 -12.97 8.45
N ARG A 76 -9.40 -11.76 8.99
CA ARG A 76 -10.00 -11.32 10.26
C ARG A 76 -11.51 -11.12 10.15
N ILE A 77 -12.02 -10.65 9.01
CA ILE A 77 -13.46 -10.57 8.73
C ILE A 77 -14.08 -11.98 8.61
N ARG A 78 -13.37 -12.94 7.99
CA ARG A 78 -13.86 -14.32 7.83
C ARG A 78 -13.81 -15.15 9.12
N ARG A 79 -12.91 -14.84 10.06
CA ARG A 79 -12.78 -15.56 11.35
C ARG A 79 -13.76 -15.12 12.44
N ASN A 80 -14.70 -14.24 12.13
CA ASN A 80 -15.82 -13.93 13.04
C ASN A 80 -17.10 -14.65 12.56
N PRO A 81 -17.26 -15.96 12.79
CA PRO A 81 -18.60 -16.54 12.85
C PRO A 81 -19.16 -16.13 14.22
N GLU A 82 -19.95 -15.06 14.26
CA GLU A 82 -20.78 -14.80 15.44
C GLU A 82 -21.75 -15.98 15.59
N THR A 83 -21.55 -16.78 16.63
CA THR A 83 -22.63 -17.40 17.43
C THR A 83 -22.13 -17.62 18.86
#